data_AF-A0A453FPP8-F1
#
_entry.id   AF-A0A453FPP8-F1
#
_cell.length_a   1.000
_cell.length_b   1.000
_cell.length_c   1.000
_cell.angle_alpha   90.00
_cell.angle_beta   90.00
_cell.angle_gamma   90.00
#
_symmetry.space_group_name_H-M   'P 1'
#
loop_
_entity.id
_entity.type
_entity.pdbx_description
1 polymer ?
#
loop_
_entity_poly.entity_id
_entity_poly.type
_entity_poly.pdbx_seq_one_letter_code
_entity_poly.pdbx_strand_id
1 'polypeptide(L)'
;MLLEENARKRKSDDVGWEYGSLADVSNKDKVKCLFCNHVIIGGVYRHKQHVAHVGNFVAKCKKSSQEAKDRCRKSLEKASKKRREKTSRELELREGVNISRVGDA
;
A
#
# COMPACT_ATOMS: atom_id res chain seq x y z
N MET A 1 -24.48 -9.85 18.77
CA MET A 1 -23.30 -9.30 19.48
C MET A 1 -21.94 -9.84 18.97
N LEU A 2 -21.84 -10.49 17.79
CA LEU A 2 -20.56 -11.03 17.26
C LEU A 2 -20.06 -10.36 15.95
N LEU A 3 -20.64 -9.21 15.58
CA LEU A 3 -20.31 -8.51 14.32
C LEU A 3 -19.31 -7.35 14.51
N GLU A 4 -19.14 -6.84 15.73
CA GLU A 4 -18.32 -5.63 15.96
C GLU A 4 -16.83 -5.92 16.17
N GLU A 5 -16.47 -7.09 16.72
CA GLU A 5 -15.06 -7.48 16.88
C GLU A 5 -14.37 -7.80 15.55
N ASN A 6 -15.14 -8.28 14.56
CA ASN A 6 -14.63 -8.59 13.22
C ASN A 6 -14.58 -7.38 12.28
N ALA A 7 -15.27 -6.29 12.59
CA ALA A 7 -15.34 -5.13 11.69
C ALA A 7 -14.05 -4.29 11.66
N ARG A 8 -13.21 -4.40 12.71
CA ARG A 8 -11.91 -3.72 12.79
C ARG A 8 -10.75 -4.44 12.08
N LYS A 9 -10.89 -5.73 11.78
CA LYS A 9 -9.84 -6.51 11.10
C LYS A 9 -10.13 -6.58 9.60
N ARG A 10 -9.38 -5.84 8.79
CA ARG A 10 -9.31 -6.15 7.35
C ARG A 10 -8.66 -7.53 7.18
N LYS A 11 -9.22 -8.38 6.31
CA LYS A 11 -8.61 -9.65 5.85
C LYS A 11 -7.38 -9.37 4.98
N SER A 12 -6.32 -8.83 5.56
CA SER A 12 -5.11 -8.48 4.83
C SER A 12 -3.92 -8.77 5.72
N ASP A 13 -3.10 -9.73 5.30
CA ASP A 13 -1.81 -10.07 5.93
C ASP A 13 -0.72 -9.03 5.58
N ASP A 14 -1.12 -7.78 5.33
CA ASP A 14 -0.17 -6.70 5.05
C ASP A 14 0.49 -6.25 6.35
N VAL A 15 1.82 -6.24 6.35
CA VAL A 15 2.65 -5.82 7.50
C VAL A 15 2.29 -4.45 8.07
N GLY A 16 1.67 -3.57 7.28
CA GLY A 16 1.21 -2.28 7.77
C GLY A 16 0.11 -2.37 8.84
N TRP A 17 -0.62 -3.48 8.93
CA TRP A 17 -1.62 -3.71 9.99
C TRP A 17 -1.01 -4.15 11.32
N GLU A 18 0.26 -4.54 11.34
CA GLU A 18 0.98 -4.82 12.59
C GLU A 18 1.30 -3.52 13.34
N TYR A 19 1.39 -2.40 12.61
CA TYR A 19 1.78 -1.09 13.14
C TYR A 19 0.66 -0.04 13.10
N GLY A 20 -0.49 -0.42 12.54
CA GLY A 20 -1.62 0.47 12.34
C GLY A 20 -2.94 -0.27 12.48
N SER A 21 -3.95 0.44 12.95
CA SER A 21 -5.32 -0.07 13.05
C SER A 21 -6.30 0.85 12.33
N LEU A 22 -7.50 0.36 12.00
CA LEU A 22 -8.54 1.23 11.47
C LEU A 22 -8.92 2.27 12.53
N ALA A 23 -8.84 3.55 12.15
CA ALA A 23 -9.26 4.64 13.03
C ALA A 23 -10.80 4.69 13.13
N ASP A 24 -11.48 4.22 12.10
CA ASP A 24 -12.93 4.22 11.98
C ASP A 24 -13.37 2.96 11.22
N VAL A 25 -14.38 2.27 11.76
CA VAL A 25 -14.93 1.04 11.17
C VAL A 25 -15.75 1.35 9.92
N SER A 26 -16.40 2.52 9.88
CA SER A 26 -17.16 3.00 8.73
C SER A 26 -16.23 3.49 7.61
N ASN A 27 -15.08 4.07 7.96
CA ASN A 27 -14.11 4.62 7.02
C ASN A 27 -12.80 3.81 7.00
N LYS A 28 -12.75 2.85 6.08
CA LYS A 28 -11.62 1.94 5.93
C LYS A 28 -10.36 2.58 5.34
N ASP A 29 -10.41 3.86 4.97
CA ASP A 29 -9.25 4.62 4.46
C ASP A 29 -8.51 5.38 5.56
N LYS A 30 -9.08 5.48 6.77
CA LYS A 30 -8.43 6.10 7.92
C LYS A 30 -7.70 5.04 8.73
N VAL A 31 -6.37 5.14 8.78
CA VAL A 31 -5.51 4.23 9.55
C VAL A 31 -4.82 5.01 10.66
N LYS A 32 -5.00 4.57 11.90
CA LYS A 32 -4.32 5.10 13.08
C LYS A 32 -2.99 4.39 13.27
N CYS A 33 -1.91 5.16 13.37
CA CYS A 33 -0.57 4.65 13.68
C CYS A 33 -0.47 4.28 15.16
N LEU A 34 -0.05 3.06 15.48
CA LEU A 34 0.08 2.60 16.87
C LEU A 34 1.28 3.21 17.60
N PHE A 35 2.30 3.68 16.88
CA PHE A 35 3.49 4.31 17.48
C PHE A 35 3.25 5.75 17.95
N CYS A 36 2.61 6.56 17.10
CA CYS A 36 2.46 8.00 17.35
C CYS A 36 1.01 8.46 17.46
N ASN A 37 0.04 7.54 17.38
CA ASN A 37 -1.41 7.80 17.40
C ASN A 37 -1.92 8.72 16.28
N HIS A 38 -1.08 9.09 15.32
CA HIS A 38 -1.47 9.90 14.17
C HIS A 38 -2.41 9.13 13.24
N VAL A 39 -3.49 9.78 12.80
CA VAL A 39 -4.46 9.20 11.86
C VAL A 39 -4.10 9.64 10.45
N ILE A 40 -3.91 8.66 9.58
CA ILE A 40 -3.48 8.83 8.20
C ILE A 40 -4.64 8.49 7.28
N ILE A 41 -4.92 9.37 6.33
CA ILE A 41 -5.96 9.18 5.31
C ILE A 41 -5.30 8.68 4.03
N GLY A 42 -5.83 7.60 3.47
CA GLY A 42 -5.31 6.92 2.27
C GLY A 42 -4.83 5.49 2.53
N GLY A 43 -5.34 4.87 3.59
CA GLY A 43 -5.19 3.46 3.87
C GLY A 43 -3.78 3.03 4.33
N VAL A 44 -3.59 1.70 4.36
CA VAL A 44 -2.38 1.05 4.88
C VAL A 44 -1.12 1.41 4.07
N TYR A 45 -1.27 1.78 2.80
CA TYR A 45 -0.14 2.15 1.94
C TYR A 45 0.54 3.44 2.43
N ARG A 46 -0.23 4.52 2.65
CA ARG A 46 0.29 5.77 3.21
C ARG A 46 0.73 5.59 4.66
N HIS A 47 0.08 4.71 5.41
CA HIS A 47 0.54 4.33 6.74
C HIS A 47 1.96 3.70 6.71
N LYS A 48 2.24 2.77 5.79
CA LYS A 48 3.60 2.23 5.62
C LYS A 48 4.62 3.30 5.25
N GLN A 49 4.25 4.27 4.42
CA GLN A 49 5.11 5.41 4.08
C GLN A 49 5.46 6.26 5.31
N HIS A 50 4.45 6.57 6.15
CA HIS A 50 4.63 7.25 7.42
C HIS A 50 5.59 6.52 8.36
N VAL A 51 5.43 5.20 8.53
CA VAL A 51 6.28 4.37 9.41
C VAL A 51 7.69 4.23 8.84
N ALA A 52 7.85 3.93 7.54
CA ALA A 52 9.14 3.71 6.89
C ALA A 52 9.97 4.98 6.62
N HIS A 53 9.36 6.16 6.82
CA HIS A 53 9.91 7.46 6.44
C HIS A 53 10.19 7.55 4.93
N VAL A 54 9.36 6.88 4.14
CA VAL A 54 9.49 6.80 2.68
C VAL A 54 8.44 7.70 2.02
N GLY A 55 8.88 8.58 1.13
CA GLY A 55 8.03 9.51 0.41
C GLY A 55 7.97 10.91 1.04
N ASN A 56 7.57 11.90 0.23
CA ASN A 56 7.62 13.32 0.60
C ASN A 56 6.26 13.90 1.01
N PHE A 57 5.16 13.26 0.64
CA PHE A 57 3.79 13.77 0.85
C PHE A 57 3.12 13.24 2.13
N VAL A 58 3.82 12.43 2.92
CA VAL A 58 3.28 11.84 4.15
C VAL A 58 4.17 12.24 5.31
N ALA A 59 3.56 12.69 6.42
CA ALA A 59 4.30 13.01 7.64
C ALA A 59 5.08 11.79 8.13
N LYS A 60 6.31 11.98 8.62
CA LYS A 60 7.15 10.89 9.12
C LYS A 60 6.80 10.53 10.56
N CYS A 61 6.82 9.25 10.90
CA CYS A 61 6.55 8.80 12.27
C CYS A 61 7.68 9.20 13.22
N LYS A 62 7.38 9.97 14.26
CA LYS A 62 8.39 10.38 15.26
C LYS A 62 8.81 9.25 16.21
N LYS A 63 8.01 8.18 16.32
CA LYS A 63 8.15 7.13 17.35
C LYS A 63 8.32 5.71 16.77
N SER A 64 8.42 5.55 15.46
CA SER A 64 8.59 4.25 14.82
C SER A 64 9.96 3.65 15.12
N SER A 65 10.00 2.37 15.50
CA SER A 65 11.26 1.62 15.67
C SER A 65 11.97 1.39 14.32
N GLN A 66 13.26 1.07 14.39
CA GLN A 66 14.05 0.78 13.19
C GLN A 66 13.54 -0.48 12.46
N GLU A 67 13.19 -1.53 13.22
CA GLU A 67 12.60 -2.74 12.66
C GLU A 67 11.30 -2.45 11.89
N ALA A 68 10.40 -1.65 12.48
CA ALA A 68 9.15 -1.28 11.82
C ALA A 68 9.39 -0.50 10.53
N LYS A 69 10.40 0.40 10.52
CA LYS A 69 10.79 1.12 9.31
C LYS A 69 11.22 0.17 8.20
N ASP A 70 12.08 -0.78 8.52
CA ASP A 70 12.66 -1.69 7.53
C ASP A 70 11.63 -2.70 7.00
N ARG A 71 10.75 -3.21 7.87
CA ARG A 71 9.64 -4.09 7.46
C ARG A 71 8.65 -3.35 6.55
N CYS A 72 8.27 -2.12 6.89
CA CYS A 72 7.40 -1.31 6.04
C CYS A 72 8.07 -0.93 4.71
N ARG A 73 9.37 -0.56 4.71
CA ARG A 73 10.13 -0.24 3.50
C ARG A 73 10.17 -1.42 2.53
N LYS A 74 10.55 -2.61 3.02
CA LYS A 74 10.63 -3.83 2.20
C LYS A 74 9.29 -4.19 1.57
N SER A 75 8.19 -3.96 2.29
CA SER A 75 6.83 -4.16 1.74
C SER A 75 6.51 -3.17 0.62
N LEU A 76 6.84 -1.88 0.79
CA LEU A 76 6.64 -0.86 -0.23
C LEU A 76 7.47 -1.12 -1.49
N GLU A 77 8.72 -1.54 -1.33
CA GLU A 77 9.62 -1.87 -2.45
C GLU A 77 9.13 -3.07 -3.25
N LYS A 78 8.70 -4.14 -2.58
CA LYS A 78 8.06 -5.29 -3.24
C LYS A 78 6.85 -4.87 -4.07
N ALA A 79 6.00 -4.00 -3.52
CA ALA A 79 4.84 -3.47 -4.24
C ALA A 79 5.24 -2.62 -5.45
N SER A 80 6.28 -1.78 -5.32
CA SER A 80 6.81 -0.95 -6.42
C SER A 80 7.40 -1.81 -7.54
N LYS A 81 8.24 -2.79 -7.19
CA LYS A 81 8.87 -3.71 -8.15
C LYS A 81 7.82 -4.45 -8.98
N LYS A 82 6.81 -5.02 -8.33
CA LYS A 82 5.71 -5.72 -9.01
C LYS A 82 4.95 -4.81 -10.00
N ARG A 83 4.76 -3.52 -9.66
CA ARG A 83 4.13 -2.56 -10.58
C ARG A 83 5.02 -2.30 -11.80
N ARG A 84 6.32 -2.08 -11.59
CA ARG A 84 7.28 -1.85 -12.68
C ARG A 84 7.36 -3.03 -13.64
N GLU A 85 7.44 -4.25 -13.12
CA GLU A 85 7.46 -5.47 -13.94
C GLU A 85 6.18 -5.63 -14.77
N LYS A 86 5.00 -5.34 -14.17
CA LYS A 86 3.73 -5.36 -14.90
C LYS A 86 3.74 -4.33 -16.03
N THR A 87 4.19 -3.11 -15.76
CA THR A 87 4.26 -2.04 -16.76
C THR A 87 5.25 -2.40 -17.89
N SER A 88 6.42 -2.93 -17.59
CA SER A 88 7.39 -3.37 -18.61
C SER A 88 6.78 -4.42 -19.54
N ARG A 89 6.16 -5.46 -18.96
CA ARG A 89 5.53 -6.53 -19.74
C ARG A 89 4.39 -6.02 -20.62
N GLU A 90 3.61 -5.06 -20.15
CA GLU A 90 2.52 -4.46 -20.93
C GLU A 90 3.06 -3.63 -22.11
N LEU A 91 4.17 -2.91 -21.93
CA LEU A 91 4.84 -2.17 -23.00
C LEU A 91 5.41 -3.12 -24.06
N GLU A 92 6.12 -4.17 -23.64
CA GLU A 92 6.66 -5.21 -24.52
C GLU A 92 5.55 -5.89 -25.34
N LEU A 93 4.40 -6.20 -24.72
CA LEU A 93 3.26 -6.77 -25.42
C LEU A 93 2.67 -5.82 -26.47
N ARG A 94 2.58 -4.52 -26.16
CA ARG A 94 2.10 -3.50 -27.10
C ARG A 94 3.03 -3.35 -28.31
N GLU A 95 4.34 -3.39 -28.09
CA GLU A 95 5.32 -3.34 -29.18
C GLU A 95 5.26 -4.56 -30.11
N GLY A 96 4.84 -5.72 -29.59
CA GLY A 96 4.69 -6.96 -30.37
C GLY A 96 3.46 -7.03 -31.29
N VAL A 97 2.51 -6.08 -31.21
CA VAL A 97 1.31 -6.10 -32.05
C VAL A 97 1.61 -5.48 -33.42
N ASN A 98 2.03 -6.32 -34.37
CA ASN A 98 2.13 -5.94 -35.79
C ASN A 98 0.74 -6.00 -36.44
N ILE A 99 0.12 -4.85 -36.67
CA ILE A 99 -1.12 -4.74 -37.45
C ILE A 99 -0.76 -4.78 -38.93
N SER A 100 -0.72 -5.98 -39.51
CA SER A 100 -0.77 -6.12 -40.96
C SER A 100 -2.14 -5.60 -41.43
N ARG A 101 -2.15 -4.53 -42.23
CA ARG A 101 -3.36 -4.04 -42.88
C ARG A 101 -3.87 -5.16 -43.78
N VAL A 102 -4.99 -5.78 -43.42
CA VAL A 102 -5.77 -6.57 -44.38
C VAL A 102 -6.27 -5.55 -45.39
N GLY A 103 -5.63 -5.54 -46.56
CA GLY A 103 -6.07 -4.75 -47.69
C GLY A 103 -7.32 -5.40 -48.26
N ASP A 104 -8.48 -4.88 -47.90
CA ASP A 104 -9.69 -5.03 -48.70
C ASP A 104 -9.57 -4.07 -49.89
N ALA A 105 -9.30 -4.62 -51.08
CA ALA A 105 -9.75 -4.20 -52.43
C ALA A 105 -8.80 -4.73 -53.52
#